data_AF-A0A966SF26-F1
#
_entry.id   AF-A0A966SF26-F1
#
_cell.length_a   1.000
_cell.length_b   1.000
_cell.length_c   1.000
_cell.angle_alpha   90.00
_cell.angle_beta   90.00
_cell.angle_gamma   90.00
#
_symmetry.space_group_name_H-M   'P 1'
#
loop_
_entity.id
_entity.type
_entity.pdbx_description
1 polymer ?
#
loop_
_entity_poly.entity_id
_entity_poly.type
_entity_poly.pdbx_seq_one_letter_code
_entity_poly.pdbx_strand_id
1 'polypeptide(L)'
;MLKLARGGRYTLFADAKVFLDGQEIQGRPTPLEAGERALKIEFTRPPGALARVQLQWESEHFDREPVPHSAFSNRELAWPVSVSEQLTAKGPSPAPLQEFHRLARQLKCAECHELYGPAVRALEGADAPPALTDAGNKLRASWLTQVLVHNKRVRPWMKLAPEHGGEAARPLVNLFAQQAGAELGEGATVPPPSPVQIADGVKLLGKAEGGLGCINCHDFAGHRSAGDLRGPDMTEMHARIRTDWLLRWLREPSRVQPGTAMPAFFSDMPAVQAQAKMVSLAQVLAGGKALPLPEGLLDGPQDYRLMVRDEPVLLRTFIADSSTRSIAVGLPGGVNYVFDAELCRVRYAWSGEFLDVSPLWTGRGGGQAKVLGKKFLTLATQPLRTGTGDSEPPVKFHGYRLVEKFPEFQYEVDGVPVRLRVRKGSAPESLALDFELGPTTGDVWFVLPEGGGVTATSDLGKLEQGRLRVPGGKSVRFTVTLTTK
;
A
#
# COMPACT_ATOMS: atom_id res chain seq x y z
N MET A 1 -18.12 -30.00 -26.71
CA MET A 1 -17.45 -31.32 -26.82
C MET A 1 -16.88 -31.71 -25.48
N LEU A 2 -16.85 -33.00 -25.18
CA LEU A 2 -16.13 -33.60 -24.06
C LEU A 2 -14.88 -34.29 -24.62
N LYS A 3 -13.70 -33.91 -24.13
CA LYS A 3 -12.41 -34.47 -24.53
C LYS A 3 -12.02 -35.60 -23.60
N LEU A 4 -11.89 -36.80 -24.15
CA LEU A 4 -11.38 -37.98 -23.46
C LEU A 4 -9.91 -38.16 -23.81
N ALA A 5 -9.02 -38.07 -22.81
CA ALA A 5 -7.58 -38.21 -23.03
C ALA A 5 -7.18 -39.66 -23.38
N ARG A 6 -7.97 -40.64 -22.93
CA ARG A 6 -7.75 -42.08 -23.14
C ARG A 6 -9.09 -42.75 -23.46
N GLY A 7 -9.06 -43.85 -24.21
CA GLY A 7 -10.22 -44.72 -24.38
C GLY A 7 -10.41 -45.61 -23.16
N GLY A 8 -11.66 -45.99 -22.87
CA GLY A 8 -12.00 -46.84 -21.73
C GLY A 8 -13.50 -46.88 -21.48
N ARG A 9 -13.90 -47.52 -20.38
CA ARG A 9 -15.29 -47.43 -19.88
C ARG A 9 -15.46 -46.14 -19.08
N TYR A 10 -16.46 -45.34 -19.43
CA TYR A 10 -16.80 -44.10 -18.75
C TYR A 10 -18.27 -44.09 -18.32
N THR A 11 -18.56 -43.58 -17.13
CA THR A 11 -19.91 -43.31 -16.64
C THR A 11 -20.03 -41.82 -16.38
N LEU A 12 -21.05 -41.16 -16.93
CA LEU A 12 -21.34 -39.75 -16.66
C LEU A 12 -22.53 -39.59 -15.71
N PHE A 13 -22.46 -38.62 -14.79
CA PHE A 13 -23.50 -38.34 -13.82
C PHE A 13 -23.84 -36.85 -13.79
N ALA A 14 -25.11 -36.50 -13.94
CA ALA A 14 -25.68 -35.20 -13.65
C ALA A 14 -27.14 -35.31 -13.17
N ASP A 15 -27.68 -34.27 -12.53
CA ASP A 15 -29.13 -34.14 -12.29
C ASP A 15 -29.86 -33.68 -13.58
N ALA A 16 -29.54 -34.33 -14.70
CA ALA A 16 -29.96 -34.02 -16.06
C ALA A 16 -29.81 -35.26 -16.95
N LYS A 17 -30.44 -35.27 -18.13
CA LYS A 17 -30.15 -36.28 -19.15
C LYS A 17 -28.85 -35.92 -19.86
N VAL A 18 -27.96 -36.89 -20.00
CA VAL A 18 -26.62 -36.71 -20.59
C VAL A 18 -26.47 -37.60 -21.81
N PHE A 19 -26.11 -36.96 -22.93
CA PHE A 19 -25.90 -37.62 -24.21
C PHE A 19 -24.47 -37.39 -24.69
N LEU A 20 -23.81 -38.45 -25.18
CA LEU A 20 -22.55 -38.39 -25.92
C LEU A 20 -22.74 -38.96 -27.32
N ASP A 21 -22.30 -38.22 -28.34
CA ASP A 21 -22.43 -38.58 -29.76
C ASP A 21 -23.88 -38.99 -30.15
N GLY A 22 -24.86 -38.35 -29.51
CA GLY A 22 -26.30 -38.60 -29.71
C GLY A 22 -26.90 -39.75 -28.88
N GLN A 23 -26.07 -40.51 -28.15
CA GLN A 23 -26.52 -41.61 -27.30
C GLN A 23 -26.67 -41.19 -25.84
N GLU A 24 -27.79 -41.52 -25.19
CA GLU A 24 -28.00 -41.26 -23.75
C GLU A 24 -27.17 -42.23 -22.90
N ILE A 25 -26.27 -41.69 -22.07
CA ILE A 25 -25.32 -42.47 -21.27
C ILE A 25 -25.32 -42.12 -19.78
N GLN A 26 -26.23 -41.24 -19.34
CA GLN A 26 -26.38 -40.86 -17.93
C GLN A 26 -26.46 -42.10 -17.01
N GLY A 27 -25.54 -42.19 -16.05
CA GLY A 27 -25.44 -43.27 -15.08
C GLY A 27 -25.11 -44.66 -15.67
N ARG A 28 -24.76 -44.75 -16.96
CA ARG A 28 -24.48 -46.02 -17.65
C ARG A 28 -23.01 -46.14 -18.05
N PRO A 29 -22.28 -47.16 -17.57
CA PRO A 29 -20.91 -47.40 -17.99
C PRO A 29 -20.84 -47.73 -19.48
N THR A 30 -20.22 -46.84 -20.26
CA THR A 30 -20.21 -46.87 -21.73
C THR A 30 -18.77 -46.95 -22.24
N PRO A 31 -18.43 -47.89 -23.15
CA PRO A 31 -17.12 -47.93 -23.78
C PRO A 31 -16.98 -46.75 -24.76
N LEU A 32 -15.96 -45.91 -24.56
CA LEU A 32 -15.68 -44.73 -25.37
C LEU A 32 -14.20 -44.71 -25.78
N GLU A 33 -13.91 -44.31 -27.02
CA GLU A 33 -12.52 -44.11 -27.44
C GLU A 33 -12.05 -42.69 -27.12
N ALA A 34 -10.72 -42.52 -27.00
CA ALA A 34 -10.09 -41.21 -26.84
C ALA A 34 -10.48 -40.23 -27.95
N GLY A 35 -10.46 -38.94 -27.64
CA GLY A 35 -10.79 -37.87 -28.57
C GLY A 35 -11.94 -36.99 -28.11
N GLU A 36 -12.40 -36.12 -29.01
CA GLU A 36 -13.51 -35.21 -28.74
C GLU A 36 -14.85 -35.84 -29.07
N ARG A 37 -15.77 -35.81 -28.11
CA ARG A 37 -17.12 -36.38 -28.20
C ARG A 37 -18.17 -35.28 -28.10
N ALA A 38 -19.23 -35.35 -28.90
CA ALA A 38 -20.31 -34.38 -28.88
C ALA A 38 -21.14 -34.57 -27.61
N LEU A 39 -21.07 -33.60 -26.68
CA LEU A 39 -21.80 -33.63 -25.42
C LEU A 39 -23.06 -32.78 -25.51
N LYS A 40 -24.20 -33.37 -25.16
CA LYS A 40 -25.48 -32.67 -24.98
C LYS A 40 -26.04 -33.01 -23.60
N ILE A 41 -26.48 -31.99 -22.87
CA ILE A 41 -27.12 -32.14 -21.56
C ILE A 41 -28.49 -31.49 -21.62
N GLU A 42 -29.55 -32.23 -21.30
CA GLU A 42 -30.91 -31.73 -21.22
C GLU A 42 -31.36 -31.71 -19.76
N PHE A 43 -31.67 -30.53 -19.25
CA PHE A 43 -32.16 -30.34 -17.89
C PHE A 43 -33.46 -29.51 -17.89
N THR A 44 -34.33 -29.79 -16.93
CA THR A 44 -35.55 -29.01 -16.70
C THR A 44 -35.47 -28.37 -15.32
N ARG A 45 -35.58 -27.04 -15.26
CA ARG A 45 -35.55 -26.30 -13.99
C ARG A 45 -36.86 -26.49 -13.22
N PRO A 46 -36.81 -26.95 -11.95
CA PRO A 46 -37.97 -26.92 -11.07
C PRO A 46 -38.33 -25.46 -10.70
N PRO A 47 -39.62 -25.09 -10.67
CA PRO A 47 -40.06 -23.78 -10.17
C PRO A 47 -39.58 -23.54 -8.73
N GLY A 48 -39.12 -22.32 -8.42
CA GLY A 48 -38.75 -21.91 -7.06
C GLY A 48 -37.38 -22.40 -6.55
N ALA A 49 -36.66 -23.24 -7.29
CA ALA A 49 -35.33 -23.72 -6.88
C ALA A 49 -34.17 -23.00 -7.61
N LEU A 50 -33.03 -22.90 -6.93
CA LEU A 50 -31.73 -22.69 -7.58
C LEU A 50 -31.39 -23.93 -8.40
N ALA A 51 -31.29 -23.77 -9.72
CA ALA A 51 -30.87 -24.86 -10.60
C ALA A 51 -29.35 -24.90 -10.69
N ARG A 52 -28.76 -26.05 -10.37
CA ARG A 52 -27.34 -26.34 -10.58
C ARG A 52 -27.23 -27.59 -11.43
N VAL A 53 -26.49 -27.50 -12.54
CA VAL A 53 -26.08 -28.68 -13.32
C VAL A 53 -24.61 -28.91 -13.03
N GLN A 54 -24.28 -30.03 -12.42
CA GLN A 54 -22.90 -30.46 -12.19
C GLN A 54 -22.68 -31.80 -12.88
N LEU A 55 -21.80 -31.82 -13.90
CA LEU A 55 -21.41 -33.05 -14.57
C LEU A 55 -20.23 -33.68 -13.82
N GLN A 56 -20.38 -34.94 -13.47
CA GLN A 56 -19.35 -35.80 -12.92
C GLN A 56 -19.08 -36.95 -13.89
N TRP A 57 -17.89 -37.53 -13.82
CA TRP A 57 -17.53 -38.71 -14.56
C TRP A 57 -16.79 -39.71 -13.68
N GLU A 58 -16.79 -40.95 -14.10
CA GLU A 58 -16.02 -42.05 -13.53
C GLU A 58 -15.48 -42.88 -14.67
N SER A 59 -14.32 -43.47 -14.50
CA SER A 59 -13.75 -44.40 -15.46
C SER A 59 -13.04 -45.54 -14.73
N GLU A 60 -12.74 -46.63 -15.43
CA GLU A 60 -11.82 -47.64 -14.90
C GLU A 60 -10.42 -47.08 -14.56
N HIS A 61 -10.09 -45.89 -15.08
CA HIS A 61 -8.82 -45.21 -14.82
C HIS A 61 -8.86 -44.26 -13.61
N PHE A 62 -10.03 -43.89 -13.10
CA PHE A 62 -10.17 -42.93 -12.00
C PHE A 62 -11.55 -42.99 -11.31
N ASP A 63 -11.57 -42.69 -10.01
CA ASP A 63 -12.80 -42.62 -9.21
C ASP A 63 -13.71 -41.47 -9.62
N ARG A 64 -14.99 -41.54 -9.23
CA ARG A 64 -16.00 -40.52 -9.56
C ARG A 64 -15.60 -39.12 -9.11
N GLU A 65 -15.48 -38.20 -10.06
CA GLU A 65 -15.09 -36.81 -9.83
C GLU A 65 -15.88 -35.82 -10.72
N PRO A 66 -15.94 -34.52 -10.40
CA PRO A 66 -16.45 -33.49 -11.31
C PRO A 66 -15.62 -33.44 -12.60
N VAL A 67 -16.28 -33.33 -13.76
CA VAL A 67 -15.56 -33.18 -15.02
C VAL A 67 -14.80 -31.85 -15.01
N PRO A 68 -13.46 -31.86 -15.15
CA PRO A 68 -12.68 -30.63 -15.08
C PRO A 68 -12.96 -29.72 -16.27
N HIS A 69 -12.85 -28.39 -16.07
CA HIS A 69 -13.09 -27.41 -17.14
C HIS A 69 -12.22 -27.64 -18.39
N SER A 70 -11.02 -28.21 -18.20
CA SER A 70 -10.06 -28.55 -19.26
C SER A 70 -10.50 -29.73 -20.14
N ALA A 71 -11.46 -30.54 -19.70
CA ALA A 71 -12.02 -31.63 -20.49
C ALA A 71 -13.13 -31.14 -21.43
N PHE A 72 -13.55 -29.87 -21.37
CA PHE A 72 -14.50 -29.31 -22.32
C PHE A 72 -13.77 -28.55 -23.41
N SER A 73 -14.15 -28.82 -24.66
CA SER A 73 -13.76 -28.01 -25.82
C SER A 73 -15.01 -27.56 -26.57
N ASN A 74 -14.94 -26.41 -27.23
CA ASN A 74 -16.02 -25.90 -28.06
C ASN A 74 -15.62 -26.09 -29.52
N ARG A 75 -16.26 -27.04 -30.22
CA ARG A 75 -16.24 -27.10 -31.67
C ARG A 75 -17.38 -26.20 -32.10
N GLU A 76 -17.04 -25.02 -32.63
CA GLU A 76 -17.93 -23.94 -33.07
C GLU A 76 -19.40 -24.34 -33.02
N LEU A 77 -20.09 -23.94 -31.95
CA LEU A 77 -21.54 -23.96 -31.97
C LEU A 77 -21.99 -23.21 -33.23
N ALA A 78 -22.80 -23.84 -34.08
CA ALA A 78 -23.51 -23.21 -35.18
C ALA A 78 -24.53 -22.20 -34.62
N TRP A 79 -24.02 -21.13 -34.02
CA TRP A 79 -24.79 -19.94 -33.71
C TRP A 79 -24.72 -19.07 -34.96
N PRO A 80 -25.79 -18.35 -35.32
CA PRO A 80 -25.85 -17.56 -36.55
C PRO A 80 -24.77 -16.46 -36.64
N VAL A 81 -24.04 -16.23 -35.54
CA VAL A 81 -22.88 -15.36 -35.39
C VAL A 81 -21.90 -16.05 -34.45
N SER A 82 -20.60 -15.93 -34.71
CA SER A 82 -19.55 -16.53 -33.89
C SER A 82 -19.67 -16.12 -32.41
N VAL A 83 -19.20 -16.98 -31.49
CA VAL A 83 -19.12 -16.65 -30.06
C VAL A 83 -18.33 -15.34 -29.86
N SER A 84 -17.28 -15.15 -30.66
CA SER A 84 -16.51 -13.91 -30.72
C SER A 84 -17.41 -12.72 -31.03
N GLU A 85 -18.19 -12.75 -32.12
CA GLU A 85 -19.14 -11.68 -32.51
C GLU A 85 -20.20 -11.39 -31.44
N GLN A 86 -20.66 -12.40 -30.70
CA GLN A 86 -21.63 -12.19 -29.64
C GLN A 86 -21.03 -11.57 -28.38
N LEU A 87 -19.79 -11.95 -28.05
CA LEU A 87 -19.02 -11.31 -26.98
C LEU A 87 -18.69 -9.86 -27.34
N THR A 88 -18.41 -9.56 -28.61
CA THR A 88 -18.27 -8.17 -29.09
C THR A 88 -19.61 -7.43 -29.09
N ALA A 89 -20.72 -8.07 -29.45
CA ALA A 89 -22.02 -7.41 -29.59
C ALA A 89 -22.72 -7.10 -28.26
N LYS A 90 -22.55 -7.94 -27.23
CA LYS A 90 -23.18 -7.71 -25.90
C LYS A 90 -22.21 -7.17 -24.84
N GLY A 91 -20.90 -7.19 -25.13
CA GLY A 91 -19.87 -7.02 -24.13
C GLY A 91 -19.87 -8.17 -23.10
N PRO A 92 -18.75 -8.41 -22.39
CA PRO A 92 -18.78 -9.32 -21.26
C PRO A 92 -19.75 -8.79 -20.20
N SER A 93 -20.67 -9.63 -19.72
CA SER A 93 -21.47 -9.29 -18.55
C SER A 93 -20.52 -9.01 -17.38
N PRO A 94 -20.65 -7.87 -16.68
CA PRO A 94 -19.77 -7.55 -15.59
C PRO A 94 -19.97 -8.59 -14.48
N ALA A 95 -18.89 -9.30 -14.15
CA ALA A 95 -18.84 -10.25 -13.03
C ALA A 95 -17.96 -9.67 -11.91
N PRO A 96 -18.38 -8.59 -11.24
CA PRO A 96 -17.54 -7.85 -10.29
C PRO A 96 -17.09 -8.71 -9.10
N LEU A 97 -17.94 -9.62 -8.61
CA LEU A 97 -17.58 -10.57 -7.55
C LEU A 97 -16.45 -11.52 -7.98
N GLN A 98 -16.56 -12.08 -9.19
CA GLN A 98 -15.55 -12.97 -9.77
C GLN A 98 -14.22 -12.21 -9.96
N GLU A 99 -14.29 -10.98 -10.47
CA GLU A 99 -13.12 -10.14 -10.71
C GLU A 99 -12.46 -9.70 -9.40
N PHE A 100 -13.25 -9.35 -8.38
CA PHE A 100 -12.77 -9.08 -7.03
C PHE A 100 -11.98 -10.27 -6.47
N HIS A 101 -12.56 -11.47 -6.50
CA HIS A 101 -11.89 -12.69 -6.02
C HIS A 101 -10.65 -13.05 -6.84
N ARG A 102 -10.65 -12.80 -8.15
CA ARG A 102 -9.49 -13.02 -9.01
C ARG A 102 -8.34 -12.10 -8.62
N LEU A 103 -8.58 -10.80 -8.54
CA LEU A 103 -7.58 -9.79 -8.22
C LEU A 103 -7.08 -9.91 -6.77
N ALA A 104 -7.97 -10.14 -5.79
CA ALA A 104 -7.58 -10.31 -4.39
C ALA A 104 -6.65 -11.53 -4.20
N ARG A 105 -6.89 -12.63 -4.95
CA ARG A 105 -5.98 -13.79 -4.97
C ARG A 105 -4.67 -13.50 -5.69
N GLN A 106 -4.72 -12.86 -6.86
CA GLN A 106 -3.52 -12.51 -7.63
C GLN A 106 -2.59 -11.59 -6.83
N LEU A 107 -3.16 -10.65 -6.07
CA LEU A 107 -2.43 -9.74 -5.19
C LEU A 107 -2.18 -10.30 -3.79
N LYS A 108 -2.52 -11.57 -3.55
CA LYS A 108 -2.24 -12.30 -2.31
C LYS A 108 -2.76 -11.60 -1.04
N CYS A 109 -3.90 -10.92 -1.13
CA CYS A 109 -4.46 -10.16 0.00
C CYS A 109 -4.72 -11.05 1.23
N ALA A 110 -5.17 -12.29 1.00
CA ALA A 110 -5.52 -13.26 2.05
C ALA A 110 -4.31 -13.86 2.81
N GLU A 111 -3.08 -13.62 2.35
CA GLU A 111 -1.86 -14.02 3.09
C GLU A 111 -1.75 -13.27 4.41
N CYS A 112 -2.23 -12.03 4.44
CA CYS A 112 -2.21 -11.18 5.63
C CYS A 112 -3.64 -10.86 6.13
N HIS A 113 -4.56 -10.51 5.23
CA HIS A 113 -5.87 -10.02 5.62
C HIS A 113 -6.92 -11.12 5.73
N GLU A 114 -7.81 -11.00 6.71
CA GLU A 114 -9.06 -11.76 6.75
C GLU A 114 -9.97 -11.32 5.59
N LEU A 115 -10.40 -12.28 4.76
CA LEU A 115 -11.26 -12.04 3.61
C LEU A 115 -12.27 -13.20 3.47
N TYR A 116 -13.42 -13.08 4.13
CA TYR A 116 -14.45 -14.13 4.22
C TYR A 116 -13.97 -15.45 4.88
N GLY A 117 -13.02 -15.34 5.81
CA GLY A 117 -12.37 -16.45 6.48
C GLY A 117 -10.99 -16.04 7.00
N PRO A 118 -10.37 -16.82 7.89
CA PRO A 118 -9.13 -16.45 8.55
C PRO A 118 -8.01 -16.21 7.54
N ALA A 119 -7.17 -15.20 7.83
CA ALA A 119 -5.93 -15.02 7.09
C ALA A 119 -5.03 -16.25 7.23
N VAL A 120 -4.21 -16.53 6.20
CA VAL A 120 -3.24 -17.65 6.26
C VAL A 120 -2.26 -17.46 7.41
N ARG A 121 -1.89 -16.20 7.69
CA ARG A 121 -1.04 -15.84 8.82
C ARG A 121 -1.88 -15.35 10.00
N ALA A 122 -1.80 -16.05 11.12
CA ALA A 122 -2.33 -15.58 12.39
C ALA A 122 -1.39 -14.51 12.98
N LEU A 123 -1.83 -13.25 12.94
CA LEU A 123 -1.27 -12.15 13.72
C LEU A 123 -2.36 -11.67 14.67
N GLU A 124 -2.01 -11.41 15.93
CA GLU A 124 -2.97 -11.03 16.97
C GLU A 124 -2.77 -9.58 17.45
N GLY A 125 -3.82 -9.03 18.09
CA GLY A 125 -3.76 -7.73 18.74
C GLY A 125 -3.44 -6.56 17.81
N ALA A 126 -2.58 -5.64 18.27
CA ALA A 126 -2.26 -4.40 17.56
C ALA A 126 -1.45 -4.61 16.26
N ASP A 127 -0.80 -5.77 16.11
CA ASP A 127 0.01 -6.13 14.94
C ASP A 127 -0.81 -6.83 13.84
N ALA A 128 -2.05 -7.21 14.14
CA ALA A 128 -2.95 -7.85 13.18
C ALA A 128 -3.35 -6.87 12.06
N PRO A 129 -3.20 -7.25 10.78
CA PRO A 129 -3.76 -6.47 9.67
C PRO A 129 -5.29 -6.43 9.76
N PRO A 130 -5.93 -5.36 9.28
CA PRO A 130 -7.39 -5.23 9.38
C PRO A 130 -8.11 -6.24 8.50
N ALA A 131 -9.25 -6.74 8.95
CA ALA A 131 -10.17 -7.51 8.11
C ALA A 131 -10.67 -6.66 6.92
N LEU A 132 -10.78 -7.29 5.75
CA LEU A 132 -11.21 -6.64 4.50
C LEU A 132 -12.65 -6.97 4.11
N THR A 133 -13.31 -7.87 4.84
CA THR A 133 -14.67 -8.35 4.59
C THR A 133 -15.71 -7.22 4.40
N ASP A 134 -15.61 -6.14 5.18
CA ASP A 134 -16.53 -4.98 5.12
C ASP A 134 -15.84 -3.69 4.62
N ALA A 135 -14.67 -3.80 4.00
CA ALA A 135 -13.89 -2.63 3.58
C ALA A 135 -14.65 -1.74 2.58
N GLY A 136 -15.50 -2.32 1.73
CA GLY A 136 -16.31 -1.60 0.75
C GLY A 136 -17.39 -0.70 1.34
N ASN A 137 -18.03 -1.11 2.44
CA ASN A 137 -19.00 -0.27 3.17
C ASN A 137 -18.29 0.78 4.04
N LYS A 138 -17.05 0.51 4.46
CA LYS A 138 -16.31 1.37 5.38
C LYS A 138 -15.58 2.51 4.70
N LEU A 139 -14.87 2.22 3.61
CA LEU A 139 -13.87 3.10 3.04
C LEU A 139 -14.42 3.87 1.83
N ARG A 140 -13.91 5.10 1.67
CA ARG A 140 -14.16 5.92 0.48
C ARG A 140 -13.29 5.46 -0.69
N ALA A 141 -13.74 5.65 -1.93
CA ALA A 141 -12.99 5.30 -3.12
C ALA A 141 -11.67 6.08 -3.23
N SER A 142 -11.69 7.38 -2.93
CA SER A 142 -10.49 8.21 -2.85
C SER A 142 -9.46 7.64 -1.86
N TRP A 143 -9.91 7.19 -0.69
CA TRP A 143 -9.06 6.57 0.31
C TRP A 143 -8.50 5.22 -0.12
N LEU A 144 -9.35 4.35 -0.69
CA LEU A 144 -8.91 3.06 -1.24
C LEU A 144 -7.84 3.26 -2.31
N THR A 145 -7.95 4.30 -3.14
CA THR A 145 -6.92 4.64 -4.12
C THR A 145 -5.60 4.98 -3.43
N GLN A 146 -5.62 5.82 -2.39
CA GLN A 146 -4.42 6.18 -1.65
C GLN A 146 -3.74 4.96 -1.00
N VAL A 147 -4.51 4.04 -0.42
CA VAL A 147 -3.95 2.85 0.23
C VAL A 147 -3.48 1.82 -0.80
N LEU A 148 -4.32 1.44 -1.76
CA LEU A 148 -4.07 0.33 -2.68
C LEU A 148 -3.09 0.69 -3.80
N VAL A 149 -3.15 1.94 -4.28
CA VAL A 149 -2.34 2.39 -5.41
C VAL A 149 -1.11 3.18 -4.94
N HIS A 150 -1.29 4.10 -4.00
CA HIS A 150 -0.22 5.00 -3.54
C HIS A 150 0.46 4.54 -2.24
N ASN A 151 0.11 3.34 -1.75
CA ASN A 151 0.70 2.72 -0.58
C ASN A 151 0.61 3.57 0.71
N LYS A 152 -0.43 4.41 0.84
CA LYS A 152 -0.65 5.27 2.01
C LYS A 152 -0.81 4.42 3.28
N ARG A 153 -0.12 4.82 4.34
CA ARG A 153 -0.16 4.15 5.64
C ARG A 153 -1.05 4.89 6.63
N VAL A 154 -2.03 4.16 7.20
CA VAL A 154 -2.96 4.69 8.22
C VAL A 154 -2.38 4.60 9.64
N ARG A 155 -1.57 3.57 9.89
CA ARG A 155 -0.93 3.28 11.17
C ARG A 155 0.58 3.23 10.96
N PRO A 156 1.25 4.40 10.81
CA PRO A 156 2.67 4.44 10.45
C PRO A 156 3.59 3.74 11.47
N TRP A 157 3.15 3.58 12.72
CA TRP A 157 3.89 2.88 13.77
C TRP A 157 3.87 1.35 13.68
N MET A 158 3.03 0.75 12.82
CA MET A 158 3.00 -0.71 12.67
C MET A 158 4.27 -1.19 11.95
N LYS A 159 4.83 -2.33 12.36
CA LYS A 159 6.03 -2.92 11.71
C LYS A 159 5.72 -3.50 10.33
N LEU A 160 4.49 -3.99 10.13
CA LEU A 160 4.05 -4.54 8.85
C LEU A 160 3.88 -3.40 7.83
N ALA A 161 4.71 -3.42 6.79
CA ALA A 161 4.71 -2.41 5.72
C ALA A 161 4.73 -3.07 4.32
N PRO A 162 3.67 -3.82 3.95
CA PRO A 162 3.61 -4.45 2.65
C PRO A 162 3.38 -3.38 1.57
N GLU A 163 3.99 -3.56 0.40
CA GLU A 163 3.61 -2.81 -0.79
C GLU A 163 2.31 -3.40 -1.34
N HIS A 164 1.30 -2.54 -1.52
CA HIS A 164 0.05 -2.92 -2.17
C HIS A 164 0.24 -2.95 -3.70
N GLY A 165 -0.63 -3.65 -4.42
CA GLY A 165 -0.51 -3.95 -5.85
C GLY A 165 -0.45 -2.77 -6.84
N GLY A 166 -0.29 -1.53 -6.38
CA GLY A 166 -0.09 -0.34 -7.20
C GLY A 166 -1.25 -0.15 -8.19
N GLU A 167 -0.92 0.23 -9.43
CA GLU A 167 -1.91 0.38 -10.50
C GLU A 167 -2.69 -0.92 -10.78
N ALA A 168 -2.09 -2.10 -10.58
CA ALA A 168 -2.80 -3.37 -10.75
C ALA A 168 -3.92 -3.56 -9.71
N ALA A 169 -3.86 -2.86 -8.57
CA ALA A 169 -4.91 -2.84 -7.56
C ALA A 169 -6.00 -1.79 -7.83
N ARG A 170 -5.85 -0.88 -8.81
CA ARG A 170 -6.82 0.18 -9.08
C ARG A 170 -8.25 -0.33 -9.32
N PRO A 171 -8.50 -1.43 -10.04
CA PRO A 171 -9.86 -1.96 -10.17
C PRO A 171 -10.50 -2.32 -8.83
N LEU A 172 -9.71 -2.71 -7.82
CA LEU A 172 -10.23 -3.07 -6.50
C LEU A 172 -10.92 -1.91 -5.79
N VAL A 173 -10.60 -0.65 -6.12
CA VAL A 173 -11.25 0.54 -5.56
C VAL A 173 -12.77 0.47 -5.70
N ASN A 174 -13.26 0.10 -6.88
CA ASN A 174 -14.70 -0.06 -7.13
C ASN A 174 -15.20 -1.46 -6.74
N LEU A 175 -14.37 -2.49 -6.96
CA LEU A 175 -14.78 -3.86 -6.69
C LEU A 175 -15.05 -4.09 -5.19
N PHE A 176 -14.33 -3.43 -4.28
CA PHE A 176 -14.65 -3.50 -2.84
C PHE A 176 -16.08 -3.03 -2.54
N ALA A 177 -16.50 -1.90 -3.13
CA ALA A 177 -17.86 -1.39 -2.96
C ALA A 177 -18.90 -2.32 -3.62
N GLN A 178 -18.64 -2.78 -4.84
CA GLN A 178 -19.55 -3.70 -5.56
C GLN A 178 -19.72 -5.04 -4.84
N GLN A 179 -18.62 -5.59 -4.32
CA GLN A 179 -18.59 -6.79 -3.50
C GLN A 179 -19.46 -6.64 -2.24
N ALA A 180 -19.40 -5.47 -1.61
CA ALA A 180 -20.10 -5.16 -0.38
C ALA A 180 -21.57 -4.74 -0.59
N GLY A 181 -22.00 -4.57 -1.84
CA GLY A 181 -23.30 -3.97 -2.17
C GLY A 181 -23.40 -2.47 -1.80
N ALA A 182 -22.25 -1.80 -1.65
CA ALA A 182 -22.15 -0.41 -1.24
C ALA A 182 -22.20 0.54 -2.45
N GLU A 183 -22.57 1.80 -2.20
CA GLU A 183 -22.45 2.85 -3.21
C GLU A 183 -21.00 2.99 -3.69
N LEU A 184 -20.82 3.24 -5.00
CA LEU A 184 -19.52 3.56 -5.56
C LEU A 184 -19.06 4.95 -5.14
N GLY A 185 -17.74 5.17 -5.14
CA GLY A 185 -17.17 6.48 -4.87
C GLY A 185 -17.04 6.79 -3.37
N GLU A 186 -17.37 8.03 -3.00
CA GLU A 186 -17.14 8.55 -1.66
C GLU A 186 -18.19 8.09 -0.64
N GLY A 187 -19.40 7.73 -1.08
CA GLY A 187 -20.54 7.45 -0.19
C GLY A 187 -20.94 8.65 0.67
N ALA A 188 -21.61 8.40 1.81
CA ALA A 188 -22.11 9.45 2.69
C ALA A 188 -20.99 10.38 3.22
N THR A 189 -21.19 11.70 3.11
CA THR A 189 -20.31 12.76 3.61
C THR A 189 -21.07 13.68 4.57
N VAL A 190 -20.34 14.55 5.27
CA VAL A 190 -20.89 15.69 6.00
C VAL A 190 -20.20 16.97 5.51
N PRO A 191 -20.89 18.14 5.56
CA PRO A 191 -20.27 19.40 5.17
C PRO A 191 -19.11 19.76 6.13
N PRO A 192 -18.24 20.72 5.77
CA PRO A 192 -17.25 21.26 6.70
C PRO A 192 -17.91 21.91 7.93
N PRO A 193 -17.29 21.84 9.13
CA PRO A 193 -17.85 22.42 10.34
C PRO A 193 -17.77 23.94 10.37
N SER A 194 -18.79 24.57 10.94
CA SER A 194 -18.76 26.00 11.31
C SER A 194 -17.83 26.24 12.51
N PRO A 195 -17.41 27.49 12.78
CA PRO A 195 -16.58 27.81 13.94
C PRO A 195 -17.17 27.34 15.29
N VAL A 196 -18.49 27.44 15.46
CA VAL A 196 -19.18 26.95 16.67
C VAL A 196 -19.10 25.43 16.77
N GLN A 197 -19.34 24.73 15.66
CA GLN A 197 -19.24 23.26 15.60
C GLN A 197 -17.80 22.78 15.85
N ILE A 198 -16.79 23.56 15.44
CA ILE A 198 -15.38 23.27 15.75
C ILE A 198 -15.16 23.39 17.26
N ALA A 199 -15.57 24.48 17.89
CA ALA A 199 -15.38 24.69 19.32
C ALA A 199 -16.03 23.58 20.16
N ASP A 200 -17.30 23.28 19.90
CA ASP A 200 -18.04 22.24 20.63
C ASP A 200 -17.49 20.84 20.36
N GLY A 201 -17.20 20.53 19.09
CA GLY A 201 -16.71 19.22 18.70
C GLY A 201 -15.30 18.93 19.20
N VAL A 202 -14.39 19.91 19.16
CA VAL A 202 -13.02 19.75 19.68
C VAL A 202 -13.04 19.55 21.19
N LYS A 203 -13.94 20.24 21.91
CA LYS A 203 -14.16 20.00 23.34
C LYS A 203 -14.56 18.55 23.62
N LEU A 204 -15.45 17.98 22.79
CA LEU A 204 -15.85 16.56 22.90
C LEU A 204 -14.70 15.58 22.67
N LEU A 205 -13.70 15.93 21.86
CA LEU A 205 -12.54 15.06 21.57
C LEU A 205 -11.50 15.05 22.70
N GLY A 206 -11.42 16.14 23.47
CA GLY A 206 -10.42 16.39 24.50
C GLY A 206 -10.76 15.83 25.89
N LYS A 207 -9.97 16.26 26.89
CA LYS A 207 -10.16 15.94 28.31
C LYS A 207 -10.95 16.98 29.10
N ALA A 208 -11.40 18.04 28.44
CA ALA A 208 -12.23 19.07 29.07
C ALA A 208 -13.50 18.46 29.70
N GLU A 209 -14.10 19.17 30.66
CA GLU A 209 -15.32 18.71 31.32
C GLU A 209 -16.44 18.40 30.29
N GLY A 210 -16.97 17.17 30.34
CA GLY A 210 -17.95 16.65 29.38
C GLY A 210 -17.37 16.10 28.07
N GLY A 211 -16.04 16.11 27.91
CA GLY A 211 -15.31 15.48 26.81
C GLY A 211 -15.29 13.95 26.92
N LEU A 212 -15.08 13.29 25.78
CA LEU A 212 -15.04 11.83 25.67
C LEU A 212 -13.61 11.28 25.75
N GLY A 213 -12.59 12.15 25.78
CA GLY A 213 -11.19 11.73 25.91
C GLY A 213 -10.67 10.93 24.71
N CYS A 214 -11.23 11.14 23.51
CA CYS A 214 -10.86 10.40 22.30
C CYS A 214 -9.35 10.46 22.01
N ILE A 215 -8.72 11.60 22.31
CA ILE A 215 -7.28 11.82 22.18
C ILE A 215 -6.42 10.91 23.07
N ASN A 216 -6.96 10.27 24.11
CA ASN A 216 -6.19 9.33 24.93
C ASN A 216 -5.77 8.10 24.13
N CYS A 217 -6.58 7.72 23.13
CA CYS A 217 -6.31 6.56 22.30
C CYS A 217 -5.92 6.95 20.88
N HIS A 218 -6.44 8.05 20.33
CA HIS A 218 -6.19 8.38 18.92
C HIS A 218 -5.15 9.49 18.74
N ASP A 219 -4.28 9.32 17.75
CA ASP A 219 -3.45 10.41 17.23
C ASP A 219 -4.36 11.55 16.73
N PHE A 220 -3.83 12.78 16.73
CA PHE A 220 -4.57 13.95 16.29
C PHE A 220 -3.65 14.96 15.59
N ALA A 221 -3.96 15.29 14.34
CA ALA A 221 -3.23 16.27 13.53
C ALA A 221 -1.71 15.99 13.47
N GLY A 222 -1.31 14.72 13.46
CA GLY A 222 0.10 14.31 13.50
C GLY A 222 0.73 14.16 14.88
N HIS A 223 0.05 14.58 15.95
CA HIS A 223 0.49 14.35 17.32
C HIS A 223 0.05 12.98 17.83
N ARG A 224 0.87 12.38 18.70
CA ARG A 224 0.56 11.10 19.34
C ARG A 224 -0.63 11.24 20.29
N SER A 225 -1.41 10.17 20.41
CA SER A 225 -2.39 10.03 21.47
C SER A 225 -1.81 10.33 22.86
N ALA A 226 -2.64 10.86 23.75
CA ALA A 226 -2.23 11.26 25.10
C ALA A 226 -2.08 10.09 26.07
N GLY A 227 -2.52 8.88 25.70
CA GLY A 227 -2.42 7.65 26.51
C GLY A 227 -1.51 6.59 25.90
N ASP A 228 -1.55 5.38 26.47
CA ASP A 228 -0.69 4.27 26.04
C ASP A 228 -1.21 3.55 24.80
N LEU A 229 -2.54 3.45 24.65
CA LEU A 229 -3.17 2.93 23.45
C LEU A 229 -3.03 3.93 22.29
N ARG A 230 -2.81 3.39 21.09
CA ARG A 230 -2.62 4.20 19.88
C ARG A 230 -3.49 3.73 18.73
N GLY A 231 -4.40 4.60 18.33
CA GLY A 231 -5.35 4.46 17.25
C GLY A 231 -5.09 5.50 16.14
N PRO A 232 -5.66 5.28 14.94
CA PRO A 232 -5.47 6.15 13.78
C PRO A 232 -5.75 7.63 14.04
N ASP A 233 -5.03 8.49 13.33
CA ASP A 233 -5.21 9.94 13.36
C ASP A 233 -6.66 10.34 13.04
N MET A 234 -7.37 10.91 14.01
CA MET A 234 -8.80 11.24 13.84
C MET A 234 -9.02 12.28 12.75
N THR A 235 -8.04 13.15 12.51
CA THR A 235 -8.14 14.21 11.49
C THR A 235 -8.14 13.66 10.06
N GLU A 236 -7.79 12.39 9.86
CA GLU A 236 -7.88 11.73 8.55
C GLU A 236 -9.17 10.91 8.39
N MET A 237 -10.00 10.78 9.44
CA MET A 237 -11.20 9.92 9.41
C MET A 237 -12.24 10.38 8.38
N HIS A 238 -12.45 11.68 8.21
CA HIS A 238 -13.44 12.21 7.26
C HIS A 238 -13.11 11.84 5.81
N ALA A 239 -11.82 11.85 5.46
CA ALA A 239 -11.33 11.44 4.14
C ALA A 239 -11.31 9.92 3.97
N ARG A 240 -11.26 9.17 5.08
CA ARG A 240 -11.09 7.72 5.08
C ARG A 240 -12.39 6.93 5.13
N ILE A 241 -13.29 7.32 6.02
CA ILE A 241 -14.44 6.53 6.46
C ILE A 241 -15.74 7.18 5.97
N ARG A 242 -16.66 6.38 5.45
CA ARG A 242 -18.01 6.83 5.09
C ARG A 242 -18.79 7.22 6.36
N THR A 243 -19.54 8.31 6.30
CA THR A 243 -20.18 8.88 7.51
C THR A 243 -21.17 7.90 8.16
N ASP A 244 -21.96 7.19 7.37
CA ASP A 244 -22.94 6.21 7.86
C ASP A 244 -22.24 5.05 8.59
N TRP A 245 -21.09 4.60 8.10
CA TRP A 245 -20.27 3.58 8.75
C TRP A 245 -19.68 4.13 10.06
N LEU A 246 -19.17 5.37 10.06
CA LEU A 246 -18.67 6.02 11.26
C LEU A 246 -19.75 6.14 12.34
N LEU A 247 -20.98 6.51 11.99
CA LEU A 247 -22.09 6.61 12.94
C LEU A 247 -22.45 5.23 13.53
N ARG A 248 -22.47 4.17 12.71
CA ARG A 248 -22.66 2.79 13.20
C ARG A 248 -21.54 2.36 14.14
N TRP A 249 -20.29 2.69 13.80
CA TRP A 249 -19.11 2.42 14.62
C TRP A 249 -19.16 3.15 15.96
N LEU A 250 -19.46 4.45 15.97
CA LEU A 250 -19.57 5.23 17.20
C LEU A 250 -20.70 4.69 18.08
N ARG A 251 -21.83 4.27 17.50
CA ARG A 251 -22.99 3.80 18.25
C ARG A 251 -22.69 2.56 19.08
N GLU A 252 -22.07 1.55 18.47
CA GLU A 252 -21.70 0.32 19.17
C GLU A 252 -20.50 -0.38 18.49
N PRO A 253 -19.25 0.02 18.85
CA PRO A 253 -18.04 -0.49 18.21
C PRO A 253 -17.90 -2.01 18.29
N SER A 254 -18.28 -2.61 19.43
CA SER A 254 -18.10 -4.05 19.67
C SER A 254 -18.94 -4.93 18.76
N ARG A 255 -20.08 -4.42 18.27
CA ARG A 255 -20.92 -5.10 17.28
C ARG A 255 -20.37 -5.04 15.87
N VAL A 256 -19.58 -4.01 15.56
CA VAL A 256 -18.95 -3.85 14.24
C VAL A 256 -17.60 -4.58 14.19
N GLN A 257 -16.83 -4.52 15.27
CA GLN A 257 -15.58 -5.26 15.43
C GLN A 257 -15.49 -5.86 16.84
N PRO A 258 -15.81 -7.15 16.97
CA PRO A 258 -15.64 -7.88 18.23
C PRO A 258 -14.21 -7.75 18.76
N GLY A 259 -14.06 -7.52 20.06
CA GLY A 259 -12.75 -7.37 20.72
C GLY A 259 -12.05 -6.02 20.49
N THR A 260 -12.72 -5.03 19.89
CA THR A 260 -12.18 -3.66 19.79
C THR A 260 -11.93 -3.04 21.17
N ALA A 261 -10.83 -2.29 21.31
CA ALA A 261 -10.53 -1.53 22.52
C ALA A 261 -11.36 -0.22 22.64
N MET A 262 -12.08 0.16 21.59
CA MET A 262 -12.88 1.39 21.60
C MET A 262 -14.15 1.21 22.46
N PRO A 263 -14.36 2.05 23.50
CA PRO A 263 -15.54 1.98 24.34
C PRO A 263 -16.84 2.35 23.61
N ALA A 264 -17.96 1.84 24.11
CA ALA A 264 -19.31 2.18 23.66
C ALA A 264 -19.84 3.45 24.36
N PHE A 265 -19.27 4.61 24.02
CA PHE A 265 -19.53 5.92 24.67
C PHE A 265 -20.98 6.41 24.63
N PHE A 266 -21.83 5.83 23.79
CA PHE A 266 -23.18 6.32 23.53
C PHE A 266 -24.28 5.29 23.85
N SER A 267 -23.92 4.14 24.41
CA SER A 267 -24.84 3.03 24.64
C SER A 267 -25.69 3.22 25.90
N ASP A 268 -25.26 4.06 26.83
CA ASP A 268 -25.91 4.34 28.12
C ASP A 268 -26.71 5.67 28.16
N MET A 269 -26.87 6.35 27.03
CA MET A 269 -27.59 7.63 26.94
C MET A 269 -28.81 7.59 26.00
N PRO A 270 -29.78 8.52 26.14
CA PRO A 270 -30.96 8.57 25.28
C PRO A 270 -30.60 8.65 23.79
N ALA A 271 -31.30 7.90 22.95
CA ALA A 271 -30.95 7.72 21.54
C ALA A 271 -30.82 9.05 20.77
N VAL A 272 -31.70 10.02 21.03
CA VAL A 272 -31.65 11.35 20.42
C VAL A 272 -30.38 12.12 20.82
N GLN A 273 -29.99 12.04 22.09
CA GLN A 273 -28.78 12.70 22.59
C GLN A 273 -27.51 12.04 22.04
N ALA A 274 -27.48 10.71 22.03
CA ALA A 274 -26.41 9.93 21.40
C ALA A 274 -26.26 10.33 19.93
N GLN A 275 -27.36 10.35 19.18
CA GLN A 275 -27.35 10.70 17.77
C GLN A 275 -26.80 12.12 17.55
N ALA A 276 -27.25 13.09 18.34
CA ALA A 276 -26.75 14.47 18.26
C ALA A 276 -25.24 14.56 18.51
N LYS A 277 -24.71 13.89 19.54
CA LYS A 277 -23.28 13.86 19.83
C LYS A 277 -22.47 13.16 18.74
N MET A 278 -22.94 12.01 18.25
CA MET A 278 -22.27 11.28 17.16
C MET A 278 -22.23 12.10 15.87
N VAL A 279 -23.31 12.81 15.52
CA VAL A 279 -23.35 13.71 14.38
C VAL A 279 -22.40 14.89 14.60
N SER A 280 -22.36 15.47 15.79
CA SER A 280 -21.40 16.53 16.14
C SER A 280 -19.94 16.06 15.98
N LEU A 281 -19.62 14.84 16.41
CA LEU A 281 -18.31 14.23 16.18
C LEU A 281 -17.99 14.04 14.70
N ALA A 282 -18.91 13.48 13.92
CA ALA A 282 -18.72 13.32 12.48
C ALA A 282 -18.50 14.68 11.79
N GLN A 283 -19.27 15.69 12.20
CA GLN A 283 -19.21 17.06 11.69
C GLN A 283 -17.86 17.73 11.99
N VAL A 284 -17.38 17.67 13.24
CA VAL A 284 -16.10 18.29 13.58
C VAL A 284 -14.93 17.61 12.89
N LEU A 285 -14.94 16.28 12.77
CA LEU A 285 -13.85 15.53 12.12
C LEU A 285 -13.71 15.86 10.63
N ALA A 286 -14.75 16.40 9.98
CA ALA A 286 -14.68 16.94 8.63
C ALA A 286 -13.81 18.20 8.50
N GLY A 287 -13.45 18.85 9.62
CA GLY A 287 -12.46 19.94 9.64
C GLY A 287 -11.01 19.48 9.43
N GLY A 288 -10.75 18.17 9.50
CA GLY A 288 -9.45 17.59 9.16
C GLY A 288 -8.28 18.14 9.97
N LYS A 289 -7.11 18.28 9.33
CA LYS A 289 -5.86 18.71 9.99
C LYS A 289 -5.84 20.19 10.40
N ALA A 290 -6.82 20.97 9.95
CA ALA A 290 -6.92 22.39 10.30
C ALA A 290 -7.60 22.63 11.67
N LEU A 291 -8.11 21.56 12.30
CA LEU A 291 -8.72 21.66 13.62
C LEU A 291 -7.69 22.08 14.68
N PRO A 292 -8.07 22.93 15.65
CA PRO A 292 -7.22 23.22 16.79
C PRO A 292 -6.99 21.94 17.62
N LEU A 293 -5.85 21.88 18.32
CA LEU A 293 -5.53 20.74 19.16
C LEU A 293 -6.51 20.66 20.35
N PRO A 294 -7.13 19.50 20.62
CA PRO A 294 -7.95 19.31 21.80
C PRO A 294 -7.15 19.46 23.09
N GLU A 295 -7.81 19.98 24.10
CA GLU A 295 -7.24 20.10 25.45
C GLU A 295 -6.78 18.73 25.98
N GLY A 296 -5.56 18.72 26.52
CA GLY A 296 -4.96 17.54 27.13
C GLY A 296 -4.23 16.59 26.18
N LEU A 297 -4.15 16.92 24.88
CA LEU A 297 -3.41 16.13 23.88
C LEU A 297 -1.90 16.16 24.13
N LEU A 298 -1.36 17.33 24.49
CA LEU A 298 0.07 17.52 24.69
C LEU A 298 0.56 17.05 26.08
N ASP A 299 -0.36 16.66 26.96
CA ASP A 299 -0.03 16.16 28.30
C ASP A 299 0.49 14.72 28.31
N GLY A 300 0.32 13.99 27.20
CA GLY A 300 0.70 12.59 27.10
C GLY A 300 2.14 12.35 26.63
N PRO A 301 2.54 11.07 26.47
CA PRO A 301 3.85 10.71 25.94
C PRO A 301 3.98 11.30 24.53
N GLN A 302 4.87 12.27 24.37
CA GLN A 302 5.13 12.85 23.07
C GLN A 302 5.92 11.84 22.23
N ASP A 303 5.36 11.48 21.06
CA ASP A 303 6.12 10.75 20.06
C ASP A 303 7.06 11.73 19.38
N TYR A 304 8.28 11.81 19.87
CA TYR A 304 9.32 12.54 19.17
C TYR A 304 9.87 11.75 17.98
N ARG A 305 9.15 10.74 17.46
CA ARG A 305 9.49 10.16 16.16
C ARG A 305 8.95 11.02 15.04
N LEU A 306 9.86 11.51 14.20
CA LEU A 306 9.50 12.15 12.94
C LEU A 306 9.12 11.07 11.93
N MET A 307 7.91 11.18 11.37
CA MET A 307 7.37 10.24 10.40
C MET A 307 7.24 10.90 9.03
N VAL A 308 7.64 10.17 8.00
CA VAL A 308 7.46 10.57 6.60
C VAL A 308 6.15 9.98 6.11
N ARG A 309 5.24 10.85 5.64
CA ARG A 309 3.95 10.44 5.06
C ARG A 309 4.04 10.52 3.54
N ASP A 310 3.32 11.47 2.96
CA ASP A 310 3.14 11.62 1.52
C ASP A 310 4.13 12.65 0.92
N GLU A 311 4.88 13.35 1.77
CA GLU A 311 5.84 14.40 1.39
C GLU A 311 7.18 14.18 2.08
N PRO A 312 8.31 14.57 1.44
CA PRO A 312 9.63 14.45 2.04
C PRO A 312 9.74 15.30 3.31
N VAL A 313 10.40 14.76 4.33
CA VAL A 313 10.68 15.45 5.60
C VAL A 313 12.17 15.74 5.67
N LEU A 314 12.53 16.99 5.95
CA LEU A 314 13.92 17.41 6.18
C LEU A 314 14.14 17.79 7.63
N LEU A 315 15.26 17.33 8.19
CA LEU A 315 15.74 17.77 9.49
C LEU A 315 17.26 17.98 9.45
N ARG A 316 17.69 19.21 9.73
CA ARG A 316 19.10 19.49 10.10
C ARG A 316 19.31 19.03 11.53
N THR A 317 20.24 18.11 11.75
CA THR A 317 20.38 17.47 13.07
C THR A 317 21.76 16.87 13.29
N PHE A 318 22.08 16.55 14.54
CA PHE A 318 23.19 15.67 14.88
C PHE A 318 22.71 14.23 14.81
N ILE A 319 23.46 13.36 14.14
CA ILE A 319 23.10 11.96 13.93
C ILE A 319 24.38 11.13 13.88
N ALA A 320 24.32 9.90 14.39
CA ALA A 320 25.48 9.02 14.44
C ALA A 320 26.10 8.77 13.03
N ASP A 321 27.41 8.51 12.98
CA ASP A 321 28.19 8.16 11.78
C ASP A 321 28.21 9.23 10.66
N SER A 322 27.92 10.49 11.02
CA SER A 322 27.88 11.65 10.14
C SER A 322 28.43 12.89 10.86
N SER A 323 28.78 13.95 10.13
CA SER A 323 29.31 15.19 10.73
C SER A 323 28.26 15.98 11.51
N THR A 324 28.70 17.06 12.15
CA THR A 324 27.79 18.02 12.83
C THR A 324 26.92 18.83 11.84
N ARG A 325 27.20 18.75 10.54
CA ARG A 325 26.46 19.44 9.47
C ARG A 325 25.57 18.48 8.69
N SER A 326 24.91 17.58 9.41
CA SER A 326 24.06 16.56 8.81
C SER A 326 22.66 17.06 8.49
N ILE A 327 22.17 16.64 7.33
CA ILE A 327 20.82 16.89 6.85
C ILE A 327 20.18 15.53 6.62
N ALA A 328 19.32 15.12 7.55
CA ALA A 328 18.53 13.91 7.40
C ALA A 328 17.32 14.21 6.50
N VAL A 329 17.08 13.33 5.54
CA VAL A 329 15.97 13.44 4.58
C VAL A 329 15.22 12.13 4.57
N GLY A 330 13.94 12.19 4.89
CA GLY A 330 13.04 11.07 4.80
C GLY A 330 12.17 11.20 3.55
N LEU A 331 12.19 10.19 2.67
CA LEU A 331 11.43 10.18 1.41
C LEU A 331 10.14 9.38 1.57
N PRO A 332 9.04 9.79 0.91
CA PRO A 332 7.82 8.97 0.85
C PRO A 332 8.14 7.56 0.35
N GLY A 333 7.44 6.57 0.91
CA GLY A 333 7.69 5.16 0.57
C GLY A 333 8.81 4.48 1.37
N GLY A 334 9.23 5.07 2.50
CA GLY A 334 10.00 4.40 3.55
C GLY A 334 11.49 4.26 3.28
N VAL A 335 12.06 5.10 2.42
CA VAL A 335 13.51 5.18 2.19
C VAL A 335 14.01 6.54 2.69
N ASN A 336 15.10 6.52 3.43
CA ASN A 336 15.63 7.70 4.09
C ASN A 336 17.15 7.75 3.90
N TYR A 337 17.73 8.95 3.95
CA TYR A 337 19.18 9.12 3.88
C TYR A 337 19.64 10.30 4.72
N VAL A 338 20.95 10.34 5.00
CA VAL A 338 21.59 11.53 5.54
C VAL A 338 22.60 12.06 4.53
N PHE A 339 22.46 13.34 4.18
CA PHE A 339 23.46 14.10 3.46
C PHE A 339 24.33 14.85 4.45
N ASP A 340 25.64 14.64 4.37
CA ASP A 340 26.62 15.34 5.18
C ASP A 340 27.10 16.56 4.41
N ALA A 341 26.73 17.75 4.89
CA ALA A 341 27.06 19.01 4.22
C ALA A 341 28.51 19.46 4.47
N GLU A 342 29.24 18.81 5.38
CA GLU A 342 30.70 19.03 5.51
C GLU A 342 31.44 18.22 4.44
N LEU A 343 31.03 16.97 4.24
CA LEU A 343 31.65 16.02 3.32
C LEU A 343 31.02 16.01 1.91
N CYS A 344 29.98 16.82 1.71
CA CYS A 344 29.19 16.97 0.49
C CYS A 344 28.71 15.64 -0.14
N ARG A 345 28.31 14.67 0.68
CA ARG A 345 27.88 13.35 0.21
C ARG A 345 26.72 12.80 1.00
N VAL A 346 25.97 11.88 0.40
CA VAL A 346 25.14 10.94 1.17
C VAL A 346 26.09 10.06 1.98
N ARG A 347 25.93 9.98 3.30
CA ARG A 347 26.78 9.11 4.15
C ARG A 347 26.25 7.71 4.21
N TYR A 348 24.94 7.58 4.41
CA TYR A 348 24.25 6.30 4.45
C TYR A 348 22.76 6.50 4.20
N ALA A 349 22.10 5.39 3.89
CA ALA A 349 20.66 5.32 3.69
C ALA A 349 20.07 4.12 4.42
N TRP A 350 18.80 4.25 4.81
CA TRP A 350 18.09 3.22 5.54
C TRP A 350 16.63 3.10 5.10
N SER A 351 16.09 1.90 5.25
CA SER A 351 14.69 1.55 4.98
C SER A 351 13.91 1.53 6.30
N GLY A 352 12.63 1.94 6.26
CA GLY A 352 11.73 1.94 7.42
C GLY A 352 11.46 3.33 8.01
N GLU A 353 11.24 3.40 9.33
CA GLU A 353 10.93 4.65 10.03
C GLU A 353 12.10 5.66 9.96
N PHE A 354 11.77 6.95 9.95
CA PHE A 354 12.74 8.02 9.68
C PHE A 354 13.64 8.29 10.88
N LEU A 355 13.20 9.06 11.88
CA LEU A 355 14.05 9.41 13.04
C LEU A 355 13.27 9.44 14.34
N ASP A 356 13.92 9.05 15.44
CA ASP A 356 13.55 9.46 16.80
C ASP A 356 14.39 10.67 17.21
N VAL A 357 13.72 11.79 17.46
CA VAL A 357 14.33 13.06 17.87
C VAL A 357 14.11 13.37 19.36
N SER A 358 13.65 12.40 20.15
CA SER A 358 13.58 12.52 21.61
C SER A 358 14.87 13.07 22.22
N PRO A 359 16.09 12.59 21.84
CA PRO A 359 17.34 13.08 22.42
C PRO A 359 17.66 14.56 22.11
N LEU A 360 17.02 15.14 21.10
CA LEU A 360 17.24 16.52 20.69
C LEU A 360 16.31 17.49 21.41
N TRP A 361 15.07 17.07 21.64
CA TRP A 361 13.98 17.97 22.06
C TRP A 361 13.58 17.80 23.53
N THR A 362 14.13 16.79 24.21
CA THR A 362 13.90 16.58 25.65
C THR A 362 15.09 17.01 26.50
N GLY A 363 14.82 17.35 27.76
CA GLY A 363 15.85 17.78 28.71
C GLY A 363 16.54 19.08 28.29
N ARG A 364 17.87 19.12 28.32
CA ARG A 364 18.69 20.28 27.90
C ARG A 364 19.03 20.27 26.41
N GLY A 365 18.49 19.31 25.63
CA GLY A 365 18.82 19.10 24.23
C GLY A 365 20.26 18.63 23.99
N GLY A 366 20.70 18.64 22.74
CA GLY A 366 22.09 18.35 22.34
C GLY A 366 22.43 16.88 22.13
N GLY A 367 21.47 15.96 22.28
CA GLY A 367 21.64 14.56 21.86
C GLY A 367 21.68 14.40 20.34
N GLN A 368 21.88 13.16 19.88
CA GLN A 368 21.81 12.81 18.46
C GLN A 368 20.46 12.17 18.13
N ALA A 369 19.87 12.53 16.97
CA ALA A 369 18.75 11.80 16.41
C ALA A 369 19.10 10.32 16.25
N LYS A 370 18.14 9.45 16.52
CA LYS A 370 18.30 8.00 16.33
C LYS A 370 17.66 7.57 15.03
N VAL A 371 18.42 6.82 14.22
CA VAL A 371 17.92 6.10 13.05
C VAL A 371 17.05 4.94 13.54
N LEU A 372 15.82 4.85 13.04
CA LEU A 372 14.85 3.82 13.46
C LEU A 372 14.77 2.62 12.50
N GLY A 373 15.36 2.73 11.32
CA GLY A 373 15.30 1.71 10.28
C GLY A 373 16.61 0.95 10.04
N LYS A 374 16.58 0.05 9.06
CA LYS A 374 17.73 -0.78 8.68
C LYS A 374 18.61 -0.03 7.67
N LYS A 375 19.86 0.25 8.05
CA LYS A 375 20.86 0.80 7.11
C LYS A 375 21.13 -0.22 6.00
N PHE A 376 21.00 0.19 4.74
CA PHE A 376 21.24 -0.66 3.56
C PHE A 376 22.34 -0.14 2.64
N LEU A 377 22.75 1.12 2.80
CA LEU A 377 23.79 1.76 2.01
C LEU A 377 24.69 2.58 2.94
N THR A 378 26.00 2.56 2.72
CA THR A 378 26.95 3.48 3.34
C THR A 378 28.01 3.87 2.31
N LEU A 379 28.27 5.17 2.17
CA LEU A 379 29.30 5.74 1.30
C LEU A 379 30.41 6.31 2.18
N ALA A 380 31.45 5.49 2.39
CA ALA A 380 32.54 5.82 3.29
C ALA A 380 33.34 7.05 2.85
N THR A 381 33.51 7.23 1.53
CA THR A 381 34.20 8.37 0.89
C THR A 381 33.22 9.15 0.01
N GLN A 382 33.56 10.37 -0.40
CA GLN A 382 32.89 11.08 -1.49
C GLN A 382 32.90 10.14 -2.71
N PRO A 383 31.78 9.80 -3.35
CA PRO A 383 31.81 8.93 -4.53
C PRO A 383 32.17 9.67 -5.82
N LEU A 384 31.83 10.96 -5.94
CA LEU A 384 32.06 11.71 -7.18
C LEU A 384 33.54 12.11 -7.31
N ARG A 385 34.13 11.94 -8.49
CA ARG A 385 35.49 12.39 -8.82
C ARG A 385 35.50 13.13 -10.14
N THR A 386 36.44 14.05 -10.30
CA THR A 386 36.79 14.64 -11.60
C THR A 386 38.24 14.30 -11.96
N GLY A 387 38.61 14.42 -13.23
CA GLY A 387 40.00 14.16 -13.67
C GLY A 387 40.36 12.67 -13.67
N THR A 388 41.49 12.30 -13.06
CA THR A 388 41.98 10.90 -13.05
C THR A 388 41.14 9.97 -12.19
N GLY A 389 40.43 10.51 -11.20
CA GLY A 389 39.52 9.74 -10.36
C GLY A 389 40.14 9.04 -9.14
N ASP A 390 41.43 9.24 -8.88
CA ASP A 390 42.19 8.38 -7.95
C ASP A 390 42.22 8.85 -6.49
N SER A 391 42.06 10.15 -6.23
CA SER A 391 42.06 10.73 -4.89
C SER A 391 40.70 11.25 -4.48
N GLU A 392 40.38 11.23 -3.18
CA GLU A 392 39.16 11.89 -2.68
C GLU A 392 39.28 13.42 -2.89
N PRO A 393 38.30 14.06 -3.54
CA PRO A 393 38.43 15.43 -3.98
C PRO A 393 38.12 16.42 -2.85
N PRO A 394 38.73 17.62 -2.82
CA PRO A 394 38.21 18.73 -2.03
C PRO A 394 36.77 19.05 -2.42
N VAL A 395 35.97 19.37 -1.41
CA VAL A 395 34.56 19.70 -1.57
C VAL A 395 34.21 21.00 -0.86
N LYS A 396 33.20 21.70 -1.37
CA LYS A 396 32.69 22.93 -0.76
C LYS A 396 31.18 22.98 -0.87
N PHE A 397 30.49 23.01 0.27
CA PHE A 397 29.04 23.10 0.30
C PHE A 397 28.56 24.55 0.13
N HIS A 398 27.59 24.77 -0.75
CA HIS A 398 26.97 26.08 -0.99
C HIS A 398 25.56 26.20 -0.43
N GLY A 399 24.88 25.07 -0.20
CA GLY A 399 23.53 25.05 0.35
C GLY A 399 22.64 24.01 -0.33
N TYR A 400 21.33 24.19 -0.16
CA TYR A 400 20.33 23.47 -0.93
C TYR A 400 19.11 24.35 -1.12
N ARG A 401 18.33 24.05 -2.16
CA ARG A 401 16.98 24.60 -2.36
C ARG A 401 15.96 23.48 -2.44
N LEU A 402 14.69 23.81 -2.23
CA LEU A 402 13.60 22.85 -2.43
C LEU A 402 13.07 22.96 -3.86
N VAL A 403 13.07 21.86 -4.59
CA VAL A 403 12.45 21.71 -5.91
C VAL A 403 11.34 20.67 -5.73
N GLU A 404 10.08 21.08 -5.90
CA GLU A 404 8.92 20.21 -5.65
C GLU A 404 8.93 19.59 -4.24
N LYS A 405 9.38 20.37 -3.24
CA LYS A 405 9.60 19.95 -1.83
C LYS A 405 10.79 19.00 -1.60
N PHE A 406 11.45 18.50 -2.63
CA PHE A 406 12.68 17.70 -2.49
C PHE A 406 13.92 18.59 -2.42
N PRO A 407 14.94 18.23 -1.62
CA PRO A 407 16.18 18.99 -1.57
C PRO A 407 17.03 18.75 -2.83
N GLU A 408 17.46 19.84 -3.44
CA GLU A 408 18.53 19.87 -4.41
C GLU A 408 19.77 20.48 -3.74
N PHE A 409 20.74 19.64 -3.42
CA PHE A 409 21.99 20.04 -2.79
C PHE A 409 22.93 20.68 -3.82
N GLN A 410 23.59 21.75 -3.41
CA GLN A 410 24.49 22.54 -4.23
C GLN A 410 25.86 22.60 -3.55
N TYR A 411 26.88 22.11 -4.24
CA TYR A 411 28.25 22.04 -3.73
C TYR A 411 29.25 22.04 -4.89
N GLU A 412 30.53 22.01 -4.57
CA GLU A 412 31.63 21.83 -5.53
C GLU A 412 32.39 20.53 -5.22
N VAL A 413 32.91 19.93 -6.28
CA VAL A 413 33.89 18.83 -6.24
C VAL A 413 35.04 19.24 -7.15
N ASP A 414 36.26 19.38 -6.61
CA ASP A 414 37.42 19.92 -7.35
C ASP A 414 37.14 21.29 -8.01
N GLY A 415 36.30 22.11 -7.38
CA GLY A 415 35.86 23.40 -7.93
C GLY A 415 34.83 23.32 -9.05
N VAL A 416 34.45 22.11 -9.49
CA VAL A 416 33.33 21.92 -10.43
C VAL A 416 32.01 22.02 -9.67
N PRO A 417 31.09 22.92 -10.04
CA PRO A 417 29.77 23.01 -9.42
C PRO A 417 28.96 21.74 -9.66
N VAL A 418 28.30 21.25 -8.61
CA VAL A 418 27.47 20.05 -8.59
C VAL A 418 26.10 20.41 -8.00
N ARG A 419 25.04 20.00 -8.70
CA ARG A 419 23.70 19.85 -8.15
C ARG A 419 23.39 18.37 -7.99
N LEU A 420 22.86 18.00 -6.81
CA LEU A 420 22.44 16.64 -6.50
C LEU A 420 21.00 16.63 -6.02
N ARG A 421 20.15 15.84 -6.67
CA ARG A 421 18.85 15.42 -6.12
C ARG A 421 18.91 13.94 -5.80
N VAL A 422 18.29 13.55 -4.70
CA VAL A 422 18.25 12.16 -4.24
C VAL A 422 16.81 11.70 -4.18
N ARG A 423 16.51 10.59 -4.85
CA ARG A 423 15.17 9.98 -4.91
C ARG A 423 15.23 8.53 -4.46
N LYS A 424 14.07 7.98 -4.09
CA LYS A 424 13.90 6.53 -3.92
C LYS A 424 14.11 5.88 -5.29
N GLY A 425 14.94 4.83 -5.35
CA GLY A 425 15.09 4.03 -6.57
C GLY A 425 13.91 3.09 -6.79
N SER A 426 13.94 2.29 -7.86
CA SER A 426 12.82 1.39 -8.20
C SER A 426 12.71 0.15 -7.30
N ALA A 427 13.79 -0.23 -6.61
CA ALA A 427 13.81 -1.35 -5.67
C ALA A 427 13.57 -0.88 -4.21
N PRO A 428 13.08 -1.76 -3.31
CA PRO A 428 12.76 -1.39 -1.93
C PRO A 428 13.92 -0.75 -1.14
N GLU A 429 15.14 -1.30 -1.28
CA GLU A 429 16.37 -0.79 -0.66
C GLU A 429 17.29 -0.18 -1.74
N SER A 430 16.82 0.91 -2.36
CA SER A 430 17.59 1.59 -3.41
C SER A 430 17.45 3.11 -3.40
N LEU A 431 18.49 3.78 -3.89
CA LEU A 431 18.55 5.23 -4.06
C LEU A 431 18.96 5.60 -5.48
N ALA A 432 18.29 6.59 -6.05
CA ALA A 432 18.69 7.24 -7.29
C ALA A 432 19.30 8.61 -6.97
N LEU A 433 20.54 8.83 -7.42
CA LEU A 433 21.31 10.05 -7.27
C LEU A 433 21.36 10.76 -8.63
N ASP A 434 20.62 11.85 -8.77
CA ASP A 434 20.58 12.65 -10.00
C ASP A 434 21.62 13.77 -9.90
N PHE A 435 22.67 13.69 -10.71
CA PHE A 435 23.75 14.66 -10.75
C PHE A 435 23.61 15.60 -11.95
N GLU A 436 23.89 16.88 -11.71
CA GLU A 436 24.12 17.87 -12.75
C GLU A 436 25.39 18.66 -12.40
N LEU A 437 26.40 18.54 -13.26
CA LEU A 437 27.69 19.18 -13.10
C LEU A 437 27.85 20.35 -14.08
N GLY A 438 28.61 21.35 -13.65
CA GLY A 438 29.17 22.38 -14.53
C GLY A 438 30.20 21.80 -15.52
N PRO A 439 30.89 22.67 -16.28
CA PRO A 439 31.90 22.24 -17.24
C PRO A 439 33.01 21.41 -16.60
N THR A 440 33.35 20.28 -17.21
CA THR A 440 34.47 19.43 -16.79
C THR A 440 35.55 19.38 -17.87
N THR A 441 36.82 19.33 -17.46
CA THR A 441 37.99 19.24 -18.36
C THR A 441 38.31 17.81 -18.79
N GLY A 442 37.67 16.82 -18.17
CA GLY A 442 37.80 15.40 -18.48
C GLY A 442 36.60 14.62 -17.95
N ASP A 443 36.74 13.30 -17.94
CA ASP A 443 35.70 12.39 -17.49
C ASP A 443 35.40 12.55 -15.99
N VAL A 444 34.18 12.16 -15.64
CA VAL A 444 33.66 12.16 -14.28
C VAL A 444 33.54 10.72 -13.84
N TRP A 445 33.92 10.44 -12.60
CA TRP A 445 33.84 9.09 -12.06
C TRP A 445 32.92 9.03 -10.85
N PHE A 446 32.18 7.94 -10.72
CA PHE A 446 31.45 7.61 -9.50
C PHE A 446 32.04 6.34 -8.90
N VAL A 447 32.69 6.47 -7.75
CA VAL A 447 33.34 5.37 -7.03
C VAL A 447 32.30 4.60 -6.23
N LEU A 448 32.25 3.28 -6.39
CA LEU A 448 31.34 2.42 -5.66
C LEU A 448 31.88 2.08 -4.26
N PRO A 449 31.00 1.82 -3.27
CA PRO A 449 31.45 1.35 -1.96
C PRO A 449 32.19 0.01 -2.07
N GLU A 450 33.29 -0.12 -1.34
CA GLU A 450 34.01 -1.39 -1.19
C GLU A 450 33.17 -2.41 -0.40
N GLY A 451 33.24 -3.71 -0.75
CA GLY A 451 32.61 -4.78 0.03
C GLY A 451 31.42 -5.53 -0.61
N GLY A 452 31.16 -5.38 -1.92
CA GLY A 452 30.34 -6.34 -2.70
C GLY A 452 28.82 -6.38 -2.47
N GLY A 453 28.29 -5.60 -1.52
CA GLY A 453 26.87 -5.58 -1.17
C GLY A 453 25.99 -4.58 -1.95
N VAL A 454 26.60 -3.66 -2.71
CA VAL A 454 25.90 -2.62 -3.46
C VAL A 454 26.24 -2.73 -4.92
N THR A 455 25.22 -2.77 -5.78
CA THR A 455 25.36 -2.62 -7.23
C THR A 455 24.98 -1.21 -7.63
N ALA A 456 25.56 -0.73 -8.73
CA ALA A 456 25.19 0.54 -9.31
C ALA A 456 24.93 0.41 -10.80
N THR A 457 23.93 1.14 -11.27
CA THR A 457 23.69 1.36 -12.69
C THR A 457 23.68 2.86 -12.95
N SER A 458 23.98 3.24 -14.20
CA SER A 458 23.89 4.62 -14.65
C SER A 458 23.24 4.69 -16.02
N ASP A 459 22.54 5.79 -16.27
CA ASP A 459 21.94 6.13 -17.56
C ASP A 459 22.99 6.56 -18.60
N LEU A 460 24.11 7.15 -18.14
CA LEU A 460 25.19 7.64 -18.98
C LEU A 460 26.53 6.93 -18.70
N GLY A 461 26.77 6.55 -17.45
CA GLY A 461 28.06 6.00 -17.01
C GLY A 461 28.26 4.51 -17.36
N LYS A 462 29.49 4.14 -17.69
CA LYS A 462 29.91 2.74 -17.91
C LYS A 462 30.74 2.22 -16.75
N LEU A 463 30.45 1.02 -16.29
CA LEU A 463 31.18 0.41 -15.17
C LEU A 463 32.55 -0.09 -15.64
N GLU A 464 33.62 0.46 -15.04
CA GLU A 464 35.01 0.14 -15.31
C GLU A 464 35.73 -0.03 -13.95
N GLN A 465 36.24 -1.24 -13.67
CA GLN A 465 37.07 -1.51 -12.48
C GLN A 465 36.48 -1.01 -11.14
N GLY A 466 35.16 -1.15 -10.94
CA GLY A 466 34.48 -0.74 -9.70
C GLY A 466 34.14 0.76 -9.61
N ARG A 467 34.30 1.51 -10.70
CA ARG A 467 33.89 2.92 -10.84
C ARG A 467 32.99 3.08 -12.06
N LEU A 468 32.01 3.97 -12.01
CA LEU A 468 31.25 4.36 -13.21
C LEU A 468 31.97 5.53 -13.87
N ARG A 469 32.41 5.34 -15.12
CA ARG A 469 32.98 6.39 -15.96
C ARG A 469 31.88 7.10 -16.73
N VAL A 470 31.78 8.41 -16.57
CA VAL A 470 30.82 9.28 -17.25
C VAL A 470 31.59 10.27 -18.14
N PRO A 471 31.29 10.35 -19.44
CA PRO A 471 31.96 11.29 -20.33
C PRO A 471 31.83 12.74 -19.85
N GLY A 472 32.95 13.47 -19.85
CA GLY A 472 32.99 14.88 -19.52
C GLY A 472 32.35 15.79 -20.57
N GLY A 473 32.14 17.08 -20.24
CA GLY A 473 31.63 18.05 -21.19
C GLY A 473 31.27 19.41 -20.59
N LYS A 474 30.65 20.29 -21.40
CA LYS A 474 30.21 21.64 -20.97
C LYS A 474 29.07 21.61 -19.94
N SER A 475 28.28 20.54 -19.93
CA SER A 475 27.27 20.25 -18.93
C SER A 475 27.08 18.74 -18.89
N VAL A 476 27.28 18.14 -17.72
CA VAL A 476 27.21 16.68 -17.55
C VAL A 476 26.03 16.39 -16.63
N ARG A 477 25.07 15.61 -17.12
CA ARG A 477 23.90 15.17 -16.37
C ARG A 477 23.80 13.66 -16.45
N PHE A 478 23.69 13.02 -15.29
CA PHE A 478 23.57 11.57 -15.21
C PHE A 478 22.93 11.16 -13.88
N THR A 479 22.36 9.98 -13.90
CA THR A 479 21.76 9.32 -12.74
C THR A 479 22.62 8.13 -12.36
N VAL A 480 22.84 7.95 -11.05
CA VAL A 480 23.38 6.70 -10.51
C VAL A 480 22.34 6.07 -9.61
N THR A 481 21.88 4.86 -9.95
CA THR A 481 20.98 4.09 -9.09
C THR A 481 21.80 3.07 -8.31
N LEU A 482 21.80 3.20 -6.99
CA LEU A 482 22.44 2.30 -6.05
C LEU A 482 21.40 1.33 -5.49
N THR A 483 21.65 0.03 -5.62
CA THR A 483 20.77 -1.04 -5.13
C THR A 483 21.58 -2.01 -4.28
N THR A 484 21.06 -2.34 -3.10
CA THR A 484 21.68 -3.36 -2.25
C THR A 484 21.21 -4.75 -2.68
N LYS A 485 22.13 -5.73 -2.71
CA LYS A 485 21.81 -7.12 -3.07
C LYS A 485 21.03 -7.86 -2.00
#